data_AF-A0A847BNN3-F1
#
_entry.id   AF-A0A847BNN3-F1
#
_cell.length_a   1.000
_cell.length_b   1.000
_cell.length_c   1.000
_cell.angle_alpha   90.00
_cell.angle_beta   90.00
_cell.angle_gamma   90.00
#
_symmetry.space_group_name_H-M   'P 1'
#
loop_
_entity.id
_entity.type
_entity.pdbx_description
1 polymer ?
#
loop_
_entity_poly.entity_id
_entity_poly.type
_entity_poly.pdbx_seq_one_letter_code
_entity_poly.pdbx_strand_id
1 'polypeptide(L)'
;MKQNNQMIESRLKRAVDAAVPNILPELLLNIEKKEVLKMNDDHTREEVATKEKKTNPRRWFRTVAPIAAALVLVFGVWFGTANYRTDAVVAFDVNPSIELSVNRAEKVLKVNSQNQDAYEVVGSMDLKGVDLDVAVNALIGSMVQKGYISEMNNSILITVNSNDAEKDEQLQERLSANISSLLKGLSIDGAILTQSAHGSDDDLAEKYGITSGKATLIEQIAGQDPTLEYQDLVGLSINDLNLLIESRQIEQVRVKTSGQASEKDYIGIEQAKEIALAHAKVAMTDVRKMEIEFDSDKGHMIYEIEFYANGFEYEYEIDAKNGRILEFEKDNDDDYKKPEASIPAPSQETSRETSRAHTSTTQQAATTTTKAATSERLSAAGARSLVLNNFGGMIEKIEYSYNESEPLYKGEAVKPGSRVVFELNAITHRFKKWDVSNDNDWNKWAHAVPHMITMDQAAKSVISKSGQDNTFVQKIEFNWDNEEPLYQGEAFYRGHKISFEIKAYGGGFYKWDLDGGDETWAEKYYNV
;
A
#
# COMPACT_ATOMS: atom_id res chain seq x y z
N MET A 1 44.39 -9.51 16.59
CA MET A 1 43.66 -8.37 15.98
C MET A 1 44.41 -7.73 14.80
N LYS A 2 45.72 -7.41 14.88
CA LYS A 2 46.45 -6.78 13.74
C LYS A 2 46.49 -7.59 12.44
N GLN A 3 46.58 -8.92 12.50
CA GLN A 3 46.57 -9.78 11.29
C GLN A 3 45.21 -9.82 10.57
N ASN A 4 44.10 -9.63 11.28
CA ASN A 4 42.76 -9.66 10.69
C ASN A 4 42.47 -8.38 9.87
N ASN A 5 42.95 -7.23 10.35
CA ASN A 5 42.77 -5.96 9.64
C ASN A 5 43.55 -5.90 8.33
N GLN A 6 44.77 -6.46 8.28
CA GLN A 6 45.55 -6.54 7.04
C GLN A 6 44.88 -7.44 6.00
N MET A 7 44.24 -8.52 6.44
CA MET A 7 43.51 -9.42 5.56
C MET A 7 42.26 -8.72 4.98
N ILE A 8 41.53 -7.96 5.80
CA ILE A 8 40.36 -7.19 5.39
C ILE A 8 40.75 -6.07 4.41
N GLU A 9 41.80 -5.30 4.69
CA GLU A 9 42.33 -4.28 3.75
C GLU A 9 42.75 -4.92 2.42
N SER A 10 43.40 -6.09 2.44
CA SER A 10 43.82 -6.76 1.20
C SER A 10 42.66 -7.27 0.35
N ARG A 11 41.51 -7.56 0.99
CA ARG A 11 40.28 -8.00 0.32
C ARG A 11 39.49 -6.81 -0.19
N LEU A 12 39.41 -5.75 0.61
CA LEU A 12 38.76 -4.49 0.22
C LEU A 12 39.48 -3.84 -0.96
N LYS A 13 40.82 -3.80 -0.92
CA LYS A 13 41.64 -3.28 -2.03
C LYS A 13 41.44 -4.08 -3.32
N ARG A 14 41.43 -5.42 -3.23
CA ARG A 14 41.15 -6.28 -4.39
C ARG A 14 39.74 -6.10 -4.95
N ALA A 15 38.74 -5.90 -4.09
CA ALA A 15 37.37 -5.66 -4.52
C ALA A 15 37.22 -4.31 -5.23
N VAL A 16 37.90 -3.27 -4.73
CA VAL A 16 37.91 -1.93 -5.34
C VAL A 16 38.67 -1.95 -6.68
N ASP A 17 39.84 -2.59 -6.75
CA ASP A 17 40.62 -2.73 -7.99
C ASP A 17 39.87 -3.55 -9.07
N ALA A 18 39.00 -4.48 -8.67
CA ALA A 18 38.17 -5.28 -9.59
C ALA A 18 36.91 -4.53 -10.08
N ALA A 19 36.37 -3.60 -9.27
CA ALA A 19 35.18 -2.82 -9.61
C ALA A 19 35.49 -1.58 -10.47
N VAL A 20 36.71 -1.04 -10.36
CA VAL A 20 37.20 0.09 -11.17
C VAL A 20 38.56 -0.27 -11.74
N PRO A 21 38.64 -1.12 -12.78
CA PRO A 21 39.92 -1.43 -13.40
C PRO A 21 40.54 -0.14 -13.93
N ASN A 22 41.79 0.14 -13.52
CA ASN A 22 42.55 1.26 -14.08
C ASN A 22 42.90 0.94 -15.53
N ILE A 23 42.00 1.30 -16.44
CA ILE A 23 42.14 1.12 -17.89
C ILE A 23 43.01 2.19 -18.54
N LEU A 24 43.49 3.19 -17.78
CA LEU A 24 44.31 4.28 -18.32
C LEU A 24 45.62 3.79 -18.98
N PRO A 25 46.38 2.82 -18.42
CA PRO A 25 47.58 2.31 -19.07
C PRO A 25 47.27 1.53 -20.35
N GLU A 26 46.14 0.82 -20.39
CA GLU A 26 45.69 0.03 -21.54
C GLU A 26 45.16 0.93 -22.67
N LEU A 27 44.47 2.01 -22.31
CA LEU A 27 44.07 3.07 -23.24
C LEU A 27 45.28 3.82 -23.80
N LEU A 28 46.29 4.14 -22.97
CA LEU A 28 47.53 4.77 -23.42
C LEU A 28 48.32 3.85 -24.37
N LEU A 29 48.44 2.56 -24.07
CA LEU A 29 49.04 1.56 -24.96
C LEU A 29 48.29 1.40 -26.29
N ASN A 30 46.96 1.46 -26.26
CA ASN A 30 46.15 1.37 -27.47
C ASN A 30 46.18 2.65 -28.32
N ILE A 31 46.40 3.81 -27.70
CA ILE A 31 46.64 5.09 -28.39
C ILE A 31 48.04 5.07 -29.03
N GLU A 32 49.07 4.63 -28.30
CA GLU A 32 50.44 4.51 -28.81
C GLU A 32 50.52 3.50 -29.98
N LYS A 33 49.85 2.35 -29.87
CA LYS A 33 49.73 1.39 -30.99
C LYS A 33 49.01 1.98 -32.22
N LYS A 34 48.00 2.83 -32.02
CA LYS A 34 47.27 3.49 -33.12
C LYS A 34 48.10 4.59 -33.80
N GLU A 35 48.99 5.24 -33.07
CA GLU A 35 49.94 6.22 -33.65
C GLU A 35 51.11 5.53 -34.37
N VAL A 36 51.65 4.44 -33.84
CA VAL A 36 52.69 3.64 -34.50
C VAL A 36 52.17 2.96 -35.78
N LEU A 37 50.90 2.53 -35.82
CA LEU A 37 50.27 2.00 -37.03
C LEU A 37 49.97 3.08 -38.09
N LYS A 38 49.91 4.36 -37.72
CA LYS A 38 49.74 5.47 -38.67
C LYS A 38 51.07 6.04 -39.18
N MET A 39 52.18 5.78 -38.49
CA MET A 39 53.52 6.26 -38.88
C MET A 39 54.35 5.25 -39.69
N ASN A 40 53.94 4.00 -39.82
CA ASN A 40 54.69 2.96 -40.55
C ASN A 40 54.26 2.77 -42.02
N ASP A 41 53.36 3.59 -42.56
CA ASP A 41 52.84 3.45 -43.93
C ASP A 41 53.36 4.54 -44.89
N ASP A 42 54.48 5.19 -44.55
CA ASP A 42 55.20 6.08 -45.47
C ASP A 42 56.73 5.81 -45.43
N HIS A 43 57.32 5.67 -46.62
CA HIS A 43 58.68 5.19 -46.95
C HIS A 43 58.83 3.65 -46.96
N THR A 44 59.09 2.97 -48.09
CA THR A 44 60.12 3.23 -49.11
C THR A 44 59.75 2.63 -50.48
N ARG A 45 60.02 3.38 -51.55
CA ARG A 45 60.10 2.91 -52.94
C ARG A 45 61.41 2.14 -53.16
N GLU A 46 61.34 1.01 -53.87
CA GLU A 46 62.37 0.61 -54.84
C GLU A 46 61.76 -0.22 -55.98
N GLU A 47 62.07 0.18 -57.22
CA GLU A 47 61.53 -0.36 -58.47
C GLU A 47 62.23 -1.66 -58.90
N VAL A 48 61.48 -2.69 -59.32
CA VAL A 48 61.90 -3.55 -60.43
C VAL A 48 60.68 -3.96 -61.27
N ALA A 49 60.80 -3.72 -62.57
CA ALA A 49 59.79 -3.90 -63.61
C ALA A 49 59.40 -5.37 -63.86
N THR A 50 58.15 -5.61 -64.22
CA THR A 50 57.79 -6.30 -65.49
C THR A 50 56.30 -6.14 -65.80
N LYS A 51 56.03 -6.10 -67.10
CA LYS A 51 54.79 -5.70 -67.78
C LYS A 51 53.61 -6.60 -67.41
N GLU A 52 52.40 -6.05 -67.24
CA GLU A 52 51.25 -6.41 -68.08
C GLU A 52 50.00 -5.51 -67.94
N LYS A 53 49.48 -5.16 -69.12
CA LYS A 53 48.19 -4.60 -69.58
C LYS A 53 47.37 -3.66 -68.66
N LYS A 54 47.33 -2.39 -69.12
CA LYS A 54 46.35 -1.35 -68.77
C LYS A 54 44.91 -1.84 -68.93
N THR A 55 44.15 -1.86 -67.83
CA THR A 55 42.73 -1.51 -67.85
C THR A 55 42.49 -0.45 -66.78
N ASN A 56 41.63 0.52 -67.10
CA ASN A 56 41.53 1.81 -66.43
C ASN A 56 40.42 1.76 -65.36
N PRO A 57 40.69 1.77 -64.03
CA PRO A 57 39.63 1.73 -63.01
C PRO A 57 39.13 3.13 -62.63
N ARG A 58 39.51 4.17 -63.38
CA ARG A 58 39.29 5.58 -63.03
C ARG A 58 37.84 6.07 -63.20
N ARG A 59 36.86 5.17 -63.32
CA ARG A 59 35.42 5.50 -63.38
C ARG A 59 34.60 5.02 -62.17
N TRP A 60 35.12 4.16 -61.29
CA TRP A 60 34.31 3.64 -60.16
C TRP A 60 34.39 4.50 -58.89
N PHE A 61 35.50 5.20 -58.64
CA PHE A 61 35.68 5.95 -57.39
C PHE A 61 35.02 7.34 -57.33
N ARG A 62 34.23 7.73 -58.36
CA ARG A 62 33.44 8.97 -58.33
C ARG A 62 31.97 8.78 -57.96
N THR A 63 31.51 7.54 -57.74
CA THR A 63 30.10 7.25 -57.42
C THR A 63 29.86 6.80 -55.98
N VAL A 64 30.90 6.51 -55.18
CA VAL A 64 30.73 5.94 -53.81
C VAL A 64 30.84 6.99 -52.69
N ALA A 65 31.59 8.08 -52.87
CA ALA A 65 31.70 9.17 -51.91
C ALA A 65 30.36 9.91 -51.60
N PRO A 66 29.49 10.22 -52.58
CA PRO A 66 28.21 10.87 -52.28
C PRO A 66 27.20 9.94 -51.60
N ILE A 67 27.32 8.61 -51.77
CA ILE A 67 26.41 7.62 -51.17
C ILE A 67 26.71 7.47 -49.66
N ALA A 68 27.97 7.47 -49.25
CA ALA A 68 28.34 7.41 -47.83
C ALA A 68 27.99 8.70 -47.07
N ALA A 69 28.21 9.88 -47.68
CA ALA A 69 27.79 11.15 -47.10
C ALA A 69 26.26 11.30 -47.05
N ALA A 70 25.55 10.80 -48.06
CA ALA A 70 24.08 10.74 -48.05
C ALA A 70 23.56 9.75 -47.01
N LEU A 71 24.22 8.61 -46.77
CA LEU A 71 23.85 7.68 -45.70
C LEU A 71 24.15 8.25 -44.32
N VAL A 72 25.24 9.00 -44.10
CA VAL A 72 25.51 9.68 -42.82
C VAL A 72 24.57 10.88 -42.61
N LEU A 73 24.14 11.57 -43.66
CA LEU A 73 23.12 12.61 -43.56
C LEU A 73 21.71 12.03 -43.42
N VAL A 74 21.39 10.91 -44.07
CA VAL A 74 20.10 10.22 -43.89
C VAL A 74 20.06 9.54 -42.54
N PHE A 75 21.12 8.88 -42.08
CA PHE A 75 21.23 8.38 -40.70
C PHE A 75 21.34 9.53 -39.71
N GLY A 76 22.03 10.62 -39.98
CA GLY A 76 22.14 11.78 -39.08
C GLY A 76 20.84 12.58 -38.98
N VAL A 77 20.06 12.67 -40.07
CA VAL A 77 18.71 13.24 -40.11
C VAL A 77 17.70 12.24 -39.57
N TRP A 78 17.85 10.93 -39.78
CA TRP A 78 16.97 9.90 -39.21
C TRP A 78 17.20 9.76 -37.70
N PHE A 79 18.45 9.73 -37.25
CA PHE A 79 18.86 9.76 -35.84
C PHE A 79 18.53 11.13 -35.22
N GLY A 80 18.74 12.23 -35.95
CA GLY A 80 18.35 13.57 -35.52
C GLY A 80 16.84 13.70 -35.34
N THR A 81 16.03 13.36 -36.35
CA THR A 81 14.57 13.49 -36.31
C THR A 81 13.89 12.44 -35.41
N ALA A 82 14.43 11.23 -35.30
CA ALA A 82 13.91 10.22 -34.36
C ALA A 82 14.05 10.66 -32.90
N ASN A 83 15.07 11.45 -32.56
CA ASN A 83 15.26 11.99 -31.22
C ASN A 83 14.32 13.17 -30.89
N TYR A 84 13.61 13.75 -31.86
CA TYR A 84 12.68 14.88 -31.66
C TYR A 84 11.20 14.51 -31.82
N ARG A 85 10.87 13.25 -32.10
CA ARG A 85 9.47 12.79 -32.18
C ARG A 85 9.05 12.20 -30.83
N THR A 86 7.86 12.59 -30.38
CA THR A 86 7.20 11.95 -29.24
C THR A 86 6.92 10.50 -29.60
N ASP A 87 7.37 9.60 -28.73
CA ASP A 87 7.23 8.15 -28.87
C ASP A 87 6.27 7.59 -27.82
N ALA A 88 6.23 8.21 -26.64
CA ALA A 88 5.23 7.93 -25.61
C ALA A 88 4.85 9.23 -24.87
N VAL A 89 3.64 9.25 -24.35
CA VAL A 89 3.12 10.27 -23.44
C VAL A 89 2.82 9.59 -22.11
N VAL A 90 3.34 10.16 -21.02
CA VAL A 90 3.15 9.65 -19.66
C VAL A 90 2.55 10.75 -18.81
N ALA A 91 1.36 10.50 -18.26
CA ALA A 91 0.68 11.43 -17.36
C ALA A 91 0.63 10.88 -15.94
N PHE A 92 0.78 11.78 -14.97
CA PHE A 92 0.70 11.50 -13.54
C PHE A 92 -0.40 12.33 -12.94
N ASP A 93 -1.42 11.66 -12.41
CA ASP A 93 -2.59 12.26 -11.80
C ASP A 93 -2.62 11.92 -10.31
N VAL A 94 -2.42 12.95 -9.50
CA VAL A 94 -2.68 12.94 -8.04
C VAL A 94 -3.69 14.04 -7.70
N ASN A 95 -3.57 15.17 -8.40
CA ASN A 95 -3.85 16.55 -8.00
C ASN A 95 -2.63 17.18 -7.30
N PRO A 96 -1.55 17.48 -8.05
CA PRO A 96 -1.53 17.96 -9.43
C PRO A 96 -1.56 16.92 -10.56
N SER A 97 -1.75 17.39 -11.79
CA SER A 97 -1.68 16.59 -13.03
C SER A 97 -0.59 17.07 -13.99
N ILE A 98 0.36 16.19 -14.30
CA ILE A 98 1.53 16.51 -15.13
C ILE A 98 1.67 15.48 -16.24
N GLU A 99 1.86 15.96 -17.47
CA GLU A 99 2.09 15.12 -18.65
C GLU A 99 3.51 15.32 -19.20
N LEU A 100 4.21 14.22 -19.45
CA LEU A 100 5.53 14.15 -20.04
C LEU A 100 5.46 13.53 -21.43
N SER A 101 5.89 14.27 -22.45
CA SER A 101 6.15 13.70 -23.77
C SER A 101 7.61 13.25 -23.84
N VAL A 102 7.86 11.99 -24.17
CA VAL A 102 9.23 11.43 -24.27
C VAL A 102 9.53 10.93 -25.68
N ASN A 103 10.80 10.96 -26.06
CA ASN A 103 11.25 10.35 -27.31
C ASN A 103 11.52 8.84 -27.16
N ARG A 104 12.01 8.20 -28.24
CA ARG A 104 12.36 6.77 -28.26
C ARG A 104 13.43 6.36 -27.26
N ALA A 105 14.34 7.28 -26.93
CA ALA A 105 15.37 7.07 -25.92
C ALA A 105 14.88 7.45 -24.52
N GLU A 106 13.56 7.66 -24.35
CA GLU A 106 12.90 8.02 -23.09
C GLU A 106 13.43 9.32 -22.47
N LYS A 107 13.94 10.21 -23.32
CA LYS A 107 14.29 11.57 -22.92
C LYS A 107 13.05 12.46 -23.01
N VAL A 108 12.83 13.27 -21.98
CA VAL A 108 11.73 14.22 -21.92
C VAL A 108 11.90 15.29 -23.00
N LEU A 109 10.90 15.42 -23.86
CA LEU A 109 10.82 16.46 -24.89
C LEU A 109 10.06 17.68 -24.41
N LYS A 110 8.98 17.45 -23.65
CA LYS A 110 8.04 18.46 -23.17
C LYS A 110 7.42 18.01 -21.85
N VAL A 111 7.19 18.98 -20.96
CA VAL A 111 6.38 18.86 -19.75
C VAL A 111 5.15 19.75 -19.94
N ASN A 112 3.96 19.21 -19.72
CA ASN A 112 2.70 19.95 -19.76
C ASN A 112 2.05 19.90 -18.38
N SER A 113 1.89 21.05 -17.75
CA SER A 113 1.17 21.20 -16.49
C SER A 113 -0.32 21.34 -16.80
N GLN A 114 -1.11 20.32 -16.46
CA GLN A 114 -2.53 20.25 -16.84
C GLN A 114 -3.44 21.03 -15.87
N ASN A 115 -2.96 21.36 -14.67
CA ASN A 115 -3.69 22.18 -13.69
C ASN A 115 -2.77 23.19 -12.97
N GLN A 116 -3.36 24.07 -12.15
CA GLN A 116 -2.61 25.13 -11.46
C GLN A 116 -1.55 24.57 -10.51
N ASP A 117 -1.90 23.54 -9.74
CA ASP A 117 -1.02 22.86 -8.79
C ASP A 117 0.21 22.25 -9.49
N ALA A 118 0.04 21.80 -10.74
CA ALA A 118 1.11 21.24 -11.55
C ALA A 118 2.16 22.29 -11.94
N TYR A 119 1.77 23.55 -12.14
CA TYR A 119 2.75 24.63 -12.33
C TYR A 119 3.59 24.84 -11.09
N GLU A 120 3.00 24.68 -9.91
CA GLU A 120 3.76 24.78 -8.68
C GLU A 120 4.75 23.63 -8.55
N VAL A 121 4.31 22.39 -8.77
CA VAL A 121 5.20 21.21 -8.65
C VAL A 121 6.34 21.25 -9.66
N VAL A 122 6.06 21.59 -10.93
CA VAL A 122 7.11 21.75 -11.94
C VAL A 122 8.02 22.94 -11.60
N GLY A 123 7.44 24.04 -11.11
CA GLY A 123 8.16 25.22 -10.65
C GLY A 123 9.14 25.75 -11.71
N SER A 124 10.42 25.82 -11.36
CA SER A 124 11.50 26.25 -12.25
C SER A 124 12.36 25.09 -12.78
N MET A 125 11.88 23.85 -12.71
CA MET A 125 12.64 22.69 -13.17
C MET A 125 12.78 22.70 -14.71
N ASP A 126 14.00 22.55 -15.21
CA ASP A 126 14.24 22.27 -16.62
C ASP A 126 14.42 20.76 -16.82
N LEU A 127 13.34 20.11 -17.20
CA LEU A 127 13.31 18.66 -17.40
C LEU A 127 13.58 18.26 -18.86
N LYS A 128 13.78 19.21 -19.78
CA LYS A 128 13.95 18.89 -21.20
C LYS A 128 15.29 18.18 -21.43
N GLY A 129 15.24 17.03 -22.09
CA GLY A 129 16.39 16.17 -22.37
C GLY A 129 16.83 15.28 -21.20
N VAL A 130 16.15 15.38 -20.05
CA VAL A 130 16.38 14.53 -18.88
C VAL A 130 15.77 13.15 -19.13
N ASP A 131 16.37 12.10 -18.55
CA ASP A 131 15.79 10.74 -18.55
C ASP A 131 14.43 10.74 -17.85
N LEU A 132 13.46 10.02 -18.42
CA LEU A 132 12.11 9.91 -17.87
C LEU A 132 12.12 9.55 -16.39
N ASP A 133 12.86 8.52 -15.99
CA ASP A 133 12.92 8.05 -14.60
C ASP A 133 13.45 9.14 -13.63
N VAL A 134 14.42 9.94 -14.08
CA VAL A 134 14.99 11.04 -13.27
C VAL A 134 13.99 12.19 -13.16
N ALA A 135 13.31 12.52 -14.26
CA ALA A 135 12.27 13.54 -14.27
C ALA A 135 11.10 13.16 -13.37
N VAL A 136 10.63 11.91 -13.45
CA VAL A 136 9.57 11.37 -12.60
C VAL A 136 9.95 11.46 -11.13
N ASN A 137 11.16 11.01 -10.76
CA ASN A 137 11.60 11.07 -9.37
C ASN A 137 11.69 12.50 -8.84
N ALA A 138 12.11 13.46 -9.67
CA ALA A 138 12.12 14.86 -9.30
C ALA A 138 10.69 15.41 -9.07
N LEU A 139 9.74 15.06 -9.95
CA LEU A 139 8.35 15.49 -9.85
C LEU A 139 7.65 14.89 -8.63
N ILE A 140 7.76 13.58 -8.40
CA ILE A 140 7.19 12.91 -7.22
C ILE A 140 7.82 13.46 -5.93
N GLY A 141 9.15 13.66 -5.92
CA GLY A 141 9.83 14.28 -4.79
C GLY A 141 9.30 15.68 -4.48
N SER A 142 9.04 16.50 -5.50
CA SER A 142 8.41 17.82 -5.32
C SER A 142 6.95 17.73 -4.90
N MET A 143 6.17 16.75 -5.36
CA MET A 143 4.79 16.53 -4.92
C MET A 143 4.75 16.19 -3.43
N VAL A 144 5.65 15.31 -2.96
CA VAL A 144 5.80 14.98 -1.53
C VAL A 144 6.22 16.21 -0.72
N GLN A 145 7.23 16.96 -1.17
CA GLN A 145 7.70 18.16 -0.48
C GLN A 145 6.60 19.22 -0.30
N LYS A 146 5.71 19.34 -1.29
CA LYS A 146 4.60 20.30 -1.29
C LYS A 146 3.33 19.76 -0.60
N GLY A 147 3.35 18.52 -0.13
CA GLY A 147 2.24 17.90 0.60
C GLY A 147 1.11 17.37 -0.28
N TYR A 148 1.29 17.31 -1.60
CA TYR A 148 0.32 16.69 -2.51
C TYR A 148 0.29 15.17 -2.38
N ILE A 149 1.43 14.58 -2.01
CA ILE A 149 1.54 13.16 -1.64
C ILE A 149 2.02 13.10 -0.18
N SER A 150 1.28 12.40 0.65
CA SER A 150 1.56 12.26 2.09
C SER A 150 1.09 10.91 2.60
N GLU A 151 1.31 10.63 3.89
CA GLU A 151 0.72 9.45 4.52
C GLU A 151 -0.82 9.48 4.53
N MET A 152 -1.46 10.65 4.41
CA MET A 152 -2.93 10.78 4.45
C MET A 152 -3.57 10.66 3.06
N ASN A 153 -2.84 11.07 2.02
CA ASN A 153 -3.26 10.99 0.62
C ASN A 153 -2.08 10.50 -0.20
N ASN A 154 -2.08 9.21 -0.54
CA ASN A 154 -0.89 8.52 -1.04
C ASN A 154 -1.07 7.85 -2.41
N SER A 155 -2.25 7.97 -3.03
CA SER A 155 -2.53 7.34 -4.32
C SER A 155 -2.09 8.18 -5.52
N ILE A 156 -1.51 7.51 -6.52
CA ILE A 156 -1.02 8.11 -7.76
C ILE A 156 -1.56 7.31 -8.94
N LEU A 157 -2.19 7.99 -9.89
CA LEU A 157 -2.59 7.39 -11.16
C LEU A 157 -1.54 7.70 -12.25
N ILE A 158 -1.04 6.66 -12.90
CA ILE A 158 -0.10 6.73 -14.01
C ILE A 158 -0.84 6.30 -15.27
N THR A 159 -0.91 7.20 -16.24
CA THR A 159 -1.48 6.92 -17.54
C THR A 159 -0.38 6.93 -18.58
N VAL A 160 -0.19 5.81 -19.28
CA VAL A 160 0.79 5.68 -20.37
C VAL A 160 0.07 5.54 -21.70
N ASN A 161 0.56 6.26 -22.71
CA ASN A 161 0.05 6.17 -24.07
C ASN A 161 1.21 6.18 -25.07
N SER A 162 1.39 5.07 -25.78
CA SER A 162 2.26 4.98 -26.95
C SER A 162 1.59 4.23 -28.09
N ASN A 163 2.27 4.12 -29.24
CA ASN A 163 1.76 3.30 -30.35
C ASN A 163 2.05 1.80 -30.18
N ASP A 164 2.57 1.37 -29.02
CA ASP A 164 3.02 0.02 -28.74
C ASP A 164 2.55 -0.42 -27.34
N ALA A 165 1.58 -1.33 -27.31
CA ALA A 165 0.96 -1.80 -26.06
C ALA A 165 1.95 -2.56 -25.16
N GLU A 166 2.92 -3.30 -25.71
CA GLU A 166 3.94 -3.98 -24.90
C GLU A 166 4.85 -2.96 -24.23
N LYS A 167 5.16 -1.86 -24.93
CA LYS A 167 5.95 -0.77 -24.37
C LYS A 167 5.20 -0.04 -23.26
N ASP A 168 3.90 0.18 -23.42
CA ASP A 168 3.06 0.79 -22.38
C ASP A 168 3.12 -0.02 -21.09
N GLU A 169 2.95 -1.35 -21.19
CA GLU A 169 3.00 -2.26 -20.04
C GLU A 169 4.39 -2.24 -19.36
N GLN A 170 5.47 -2.27 -20.14
CA GLN A 170 6.85 -2.18 -19.63
C GLN A 170 7.11 -0.86 -18.89
N LEU A 171 6.65 0.27 -19.46
CA LEU A 171 6.80 1.58 -18.85
C LEU A 171 5.98 1.68 -17.56
N GLN A 172 4.74 1.19 -17.55
CA GLN A 172 3.89 1.17 -16.36
C GLN A 172 4.55 0.40 -15.22
N GLU A 173 5.01 -0.82 -15.47
CA GLU A 173 5.66 -1.66 -14.45
C GLU A 173 6.94 -1.02 -13.92
N ARG A 174 7.79 -0.50 -14.81
CA ARG A 174 9.04 0.14 -14.42
C ARG A 174 8.81 1.41 -13.61
N LEU A 175 7.91 2.28 -14.05
CA LEU A 175 7.61 3.53 -13.37
C LEU A 175 6.93 3.28 -12.02
N SER A 176 5.98 2.33 -11.97
CA SER A 176 5.33 1.94 -10.73
C SER A 176 6.34 1.43 -9.70
N ALA A 177 7.24 0.53 -10.09
CA ALA A 177 8.29 0.03 -9.20
C ALA A 177 9.25 1.15 -8.72
N ASN A 178 9.63 2.07 -9.61
CA ASN A 178 10.50 3.19 -9.27
C ASN A 178 9.83 4.15 -8.27
N ILE A 179 8.59 4.57 -8.56
CA ILE A 179 7.83 5.47 -7.70
C ILE A 179 7.54 4.82 -6.34
N SER A 180 7.16 3.54 -6.31
CA SER A 180 6.94 2.78 -5.08
C SER A 180 8.21 2.76 -4.21
N SER A 181 9.37 2.50 -4.82
CA SER A 181 10.67 2.53 -4.15
C SER A 181 11.00 3.93 -3.60
N LEU A 182 10.73 4.98 -4.37
CA LEU A 182 10.96 6.36 -3.98
C LEU A 182 10.10 6.76 -2.77
N LEU A 183 8.79 6.49 -2.83
CA LEU A 183 7.86 6.80 -1.74
C LEU A 183 8.21 6.03 -0.47
N LYS A 184 8.56 4.75 -0.61
CA LYS A 184 9.03 3.93 0.51
C LYS A 184 10.31 4.49 1.15
N GLY A 185 11.24 5.00 0.34
CA GLY A 185 12.42 5.72 0.82
C GLY A 185 12.09 7.00 1.59
N LEU A 186 10.94 7.61 1.30
CA LEU A 186 10.38 8.76 2.01
C LEU A 186 9.44 8.36 3.15
N SER A 187 9.37 7.06 3.50
CA SER A 187 8.47 6.50 4.52
C SER A 187 6.97 6.69 4.24
N ILE A 188 6.62 6.86 2.96
CA ILE A 188 5.24 6.88 2.49
C ILE A 188 5.00 5.53 1.81
N ASP A 189 4.08 4.74 2.34
CA ASP A 189 3.51 3.64 1.56
C ASP A 189 2.54 4.26 0.58
N GLY A 190 2.70 4.04 -0.73
CA GLY A 190 1.94 4.73 -1.76
C GLY A 190 1.21 3.74 -2.65
N ALA A 191 -0.08 3.99 -2.89
CA ALA A 191 -0.83 3.26 -3.90
C ALA A 191 -0.56 3.81 -5.29
N ILE A 192 -0.20 2.95 -6.22
CA ILE A 192 0.08 3.30 -7.61
C ILE A 192 -0.89 2.54 -8.50
N LEU A 193 -1.72 3.30 -9.19
CA LEU A 193 -2.67 2.84 -10.18
C LEU A 193 -2.03 3.07 -11.55
N THR A 194 -1.96 2.06 -12.40
CA THR A 194 -1.44 2.21 -13.76
C THR A 194 -2.45 1.79 -14.80
N GLN A 195 -2.61 2.60 -15.84
CA GLN A 195 -3.52 2.34 -16.95
C GLN A 195 -2.97 2.79 -18.31
N SER A 196 -3.53 2.25 -19.37
CA SER A 196 -3.26 2.68 -20.75
C SER A 196 -4.39 3.56 -21.26
N ALA A 197 -4.08 4.69 -21.89
CA ALA A 197 -5.10 5.61 -22.44
C ALA A 197 -5.58 5.23 -23.87
N HIS A 198 -5.56 3.95 -24.23
CA HIS A 198 -6.03 3.52 -25.54
C HIS A 198 -7.58 3.58 -25.59
N GLY A 199 -8.12 4.69 -26.10
CA GLY A 199 -9.56 4.88 -26.33
C GLY A 199 -10.27 5.80 -25.33
N SER A 200 -9.57 6.77 -24.73
CA SER A 200 -10.18 7.77 -23.86
C SER A 200 -11.20 8.65 -24.60
N ASP A 201 -12.33 8.92 -23.96
CA ASP A 201 -13.28 9.94 -24.41
C ASP A 201 -12.88 11.31 -23.83
N ASP A 202 -12.05 12.04 -24.58
CA ASP A 202 -11.54 13.36 -24.16
C ASP A 202 -12.69 14.37 -23.94
N ASP A 203 -13.89 14.12 -24.49
CA ASP A 203 -15.06 14.99 -24.30
C ASP A 203 -15.52 15.03 -22.84
N LEU A 204 -15.43 13.91 -22.10
CA LEU A 204 -15.80 13.86 -20.68
C LEU A 204 -14.80 14.60 -19.79
N ALA A 205 -13.51 14.45 -20.10
CA ALA A 205 -12.46 15.16 -19.38
C ALA A 205 -12.62 16.67 -19.51
N GLU A 206 -12.88 17.18 -20.72
CA GLU A 206 -13.16 18.60 -20.97
C GLU A 206 -14.45 19.05 -20.28
N LYS A 207 -15.54 18.28 -20.41
CA LYS A 207 -16.85 18.61 -19.83
C LYS A 207 -16.79 18.81 -18.32
N TYR A 208 -16.08 17.94 -17.60
CA TYR A 208 -16.02 17.97 -16.14
C TYR A 208 -14.77 18.65 -15.58
N GLY A 209 -13.88 19.16 -16.45
CA GLY A 209 -12.66 19.86 -16.03
C GLY A 209 -11.67 18.97 -15.27
N ILE A 210 -11.62 17.69 -15.63
CA ILE A 210 -10.72 16.69 -15.03
C ILE A 210 -9.71 16.20 -16.08
N THR A 211 -8.74 15.41 -15.64
CA THR A 211 -7.71 14.86 -16.53
C THR A 211 -8.29 13.71 -17.34
N SER A 212 -7.77 13.48 -18.55
CA SER A 212 -8.19 12.34 -19.40
C SER A 212 -7.94 11.00 -18.68
N GLY A 213 -6.86 10.91 -17.90
CA GLY A 213 -6.57 9.75 -17.06
C GLY A 213 -7.64 9.50 -15.99
N LYS A 214 -7.99 10.52 -15.19
CA LYS A 214 -9.04 10.41 -14.18
C LYS A 214 -10.41 10.12 -14.80
N ALA A 215 -10.74 10.76 -15.92
CA ALA A 215 -11.99 10.52 -16.64
C ALA A 215 -12.11 9.05 -17.05
N THR A 216 -11.05 8.48 -17.63
CA THR A 216 -10.98 7.07 -18.03
C THR A 216 -11.18 6.14 -16.81
N LEU A 217 -10.56 6.46 -15.67
CA LEU A 217 -10.73 5.67 -14.45
C LEU A 217 -12.18 5.68 -13.95
N ILE A 218 -12.81 6.86 -13.93
CA ILE A 218 -14.21 7.01 -13.52
C ILE A 218 -15.14 6.24 -14.45
N GLU A 219 -14.93 6.30 -15.77
CA GLU A 219 -15.72 5.51 -16.74
C GLU A 219 -15.62 4.01 -16.47
N GLN A 220 -14.42 3.53 -16.12
CA GLN A 220 -14.22 2.12 -15.81
C GLN A 220 -14.93 1.72 -14.51
N ILE A 221 -14.89 2.56 -13.48
CA ILE A 221 -15.58 2.31 -12.21
C ILE A 221 -17.10 2.27 -12.44
N ALA A 222 -17.68 3.35 -12.97
CA ALA A 222 -19.12 3.46 -13.22
C ALA A 222 -19.64 2.44 -14.26
N GLY A 223 -18.78 2.01 -15.19
CA GLY A 223 -19.12 0.98 -16.17
C GLY A 223 -19.21 -0.43 -15.58
N GLN A 224 -18.53 -0.70 -14.46
CA GLN A 224 -18.57 -2.01 -13.78
C GLN A 224 -19.60 -2.05 -12.66
N ASP A 225 -19.86 -0.90 -12.02
CA ASP A 225 -20.88 -0.77 -10.99
C ASP A 225 -21.90 0.33 -11.38
N PRO A 226 -23.06 -0.06 -11.95
CA PRO A 226 -24.09 0.88 -12.37
C PRO A 226 -24.78 1.64 -11.24
N THR A 227 -24.51 1.30 -9.97
CA THR A 227 -25.02 2.07 -8.82
C THR A 227 -24.24 3.37 -8.63
N LEU A 228 -23.03 3.46 -9.19
CA LEU A 228 -22.17 4.63 -9.12
C LEU A 228 -22.38 5.54 -10.34
N GLU A 229 -22.83 6.76 -10.09
CA GLU A 229 -23.01 7.76 -11.12
C GLU A 229 -21.70 8.50 -11.45
N TYR A 230 -21.39 8.65 -12.74
CA TYR A 230 -20.16 9.30 -13.19
C TYR A 230 -19.91 10.66 -12.53
N GLN A 231 -20.96 11.48 -12.44
CA GLN A 231 -20.90 12.84 -11.91
C GLN A 231 -20.51 12.89 -10.43
N ASP A 232 -20.87 11.87 -9.66
CA ASP A 232 -20.60 11.82 -8.22
C ASP A 232 -19.13 11.46 -7.97
N LEU A 233 -18.55 10.64 -8.86
CA LEU A 233 -17.14 10.26 -8.81
C LEU A 233 -16.18 11.38 -9.26
N VAL A 234 -16.65 12.39 -10.02
CA VAL A 234 -15.82 13.50 -10.51
C VAL A 234 -15.14 14.26 -9.36
N GLY A 235 -15.85 14.45 -8.25
CA GLY A 235 -15.37 15.18 -7.08
C GLY A 235 -14.34 14.41 -6.23
N LEU A 236 -14.33 13.08 -6.33
CA LEU A 236 -13.49 12.22 -5.50
C LEU A 236 -12.01 12.31 -5.89
N SER A 237 -11.11 12.21 -4.91
CA SER A 237 -9.66 12.18 -5.19
C SER A 237 -9.24 10.84 -5.84
N ILE A 238 -8.03 10.77 -6.39
CA ILE A 238 -7.49 9.47 -6.86
C ILE A 238 -7.36 8.47 -5.70
N ASN A 239 -7.09 8.96 -4.49
CA ASN A 239 -7.06 8.13 -3.27
C ASN A 239 -8.44 7.55 -2.99
N ASP A 240 -9.48 8.38 -3.06
CA ASP A 240 -10.87 8.01 -2.79
C ASP A 240 -11.37 7.01 -3.83
N LEU A 241 -11.09 7.25 -5.11
CA LEU A 241 -11.42 6.33 -6.20
C LEU A 241 -10.71 4.97 -6.03
N ASN A 242 -9.46 4.94 -5.55
CA ASN A 242 -8.78 3.68 -5.28
C ASN A 242 -9.42 2.92 -4.11
N LEU A 243 -9.75 3.61 -3.01
CA LEU A 243 -10.46 2.99 -1.89
C LEU A 243 -11.85 2.50 -2.30
N LEU A 244 -12.52 3.20 -3.23
CA LEU A 244 -13.82 2.77 -3.75
C LEU A 244 -13.70 1.49 -4.59
N ILE A 245 -12.67 1.38 -5.45
CA ILE A 245 -12.38 0.15 -6.20
C ILE A 245 -12.17 -1.04 -5.24
N GLU A 246 -11.43 -0.83 -4.15
CA GLU A 246 -11.12 -1.85 -3.16
C GLU A 246 -12.35 -2.26 -2.33
N SER A 247 -13.09 -1.29 -1.79
CA SER A 247 -14.27 -1.52 -0.94
C SER A 247 -15.42 -2.20 -1.70
N ARG A 248 -15.70 -1.76 -2.93
CA ARG A 248 -16.71 -2.35 -3.81
C ARG A 248 -16.25 -3.62 -4.53
N GLN A 249 -14.99 -4.05 -4.35
CA GLN A 249 -14.39 -5.22 -4.99
C GLN A 249 -14.53 -5.21 -6.52
N ILE A 250 -14.23 -4.07 -7.15
CA ILE A 250 -14.41 -3.91 -8.61
C ILE A 250 -13.24 -4.60 -9.36
N GLU A 251 -13.32 -5.92 -9.51
CA GLU A 251 -12.23 -6.77 -10.03
C GLU A 251 -11.90 -6.56 -11.53
N GLN A 252 -12.79 -5.95 -12.32
CA GLN A 252 -12.66 -5.83 -13.79
C GLN A 252 -12.19 -4.45 -14.27
N VAL A 253 -11.78 -3.57 -13.36
CA VAL A 253 -11.17 -2.29 -13.73
C VAL A 253 -9.82 -2.58 -14.41
N ARG A 254 -9.57 -1.98 -15.58
CA ARG A 254 -8.35 -2.22 -16.38
C ARG A 254 -7.16 -1.40 -15.86
N VAL A 255 -7.01 -1.40 -14.55
CA VAL A 255 -5.99 -0.67 -13.82
C VAL A 255 -5.23 -1.69 -13.00
N LYS A 256 -3.90 -1.66 -13.09
CA LYS A 256 -3.05 -2.43 -12.18
C LYS A 256 -2.78 -1.57 -10.95
N THR A 257 -3.06 -2.10 -9.76
CA THR A 257 -2.79 -1.42 -8.49
C THR A 257 -1.59 -2.05 -7.79
N SER A 258 -0.73 -1.22 -7.20
CA SER A 258 0.41 -1.64 -6.36
C SER A 258 0.48 -0.77 -5.11
N GLY A 259 0.68 -1.37 -3.93
CA GLY A 259 0.57 -0.66 -2.65
C GLY A 259 -0.88 -0.52 -2.19
N GLN A 260 -1.10 0.17 -1.07
CA GLN A 260 -2.41 0.34 -0.43
C GLN A 260 -2.79 1.82 -0.33
N ALA A 261 -4.03 2.17 -0.67
CA ALA A 261 -4.50 3.55 -0.50
C ALA A 261 -4.65 3.91 0.98
N SER A 262 -4.46 5.18 1.30
CA SER A 262 -4.51 5.63 2.68
C SER A 262 -5.93 5.92 3.10
N GLU A 263 -6.32 5.32 4.22
CA GLU A 263 -7.58 5.64 4.91
C GLU A 263 -7.38 6.68 6.03
N LYS A 264 -6.16 7.20 6.22
CA LYS A 264 -5.82 8.04 7.39
C LYS A 264 -6.51 9.40 7.43
N ASP A 265 -7.05 9.88 6.30
CA ASP A 265 -7.85 11.12 6.22
C ASP A 265 -9.29 10.92 6.74
N TYR A 266 -9.71 9.67 7.03
CA TYR A 266 -11.06 9.31 7.45
C TYR A 266 -11.15 9.04 8.95
N ILE A 267 -12.35 9.21 9.50
CA ILE A 267 -12.64 9.01 10.93
C ILE A 267 -12.48 7.56 11.38
N GLY A 268 -12.53 6.61 10.42
CA GLY A 268 -12.47 5.18 10.69
C GLY A 268 -13.80 4.60 11.15
N ILE A 269 -13.95 3.29 10.94
CA ILE A 269 -15.16 2.50 11.28
C ILE A 269 -15.55 2.66 12.75
N GLU A 270 -14.58 2.65 13.67
CA GLU A 270 -14.86 2.74 15.11
C GLU A 270 -15.52 4.07 15.49
N GLN A 271 -15.03 5.18 14.94
CA GLN A 271 -15.59 6.49 15.22
C GLN A 271 -16.98 6.65 14.57
N ALA A 272 -17.17 6.16 13.34
CA ALA A 272 -18.46 6.17 12.66
C ALA A 272 -19.52 5.37 13.44
N LYS A 273 -19.14 4.17 13.92
CA LYS A 273 -19.95 3.33 14.79
C LYS A 273 -20.33 4.03 16.09
N GLU A 274 -19.37 4.68 16.76
CA GLU A 274 -19.65 5.45 17.98
C GLU A 274 -20.66 6.58 17.73
N ILE A 275 -20.55 7.28 16.59
CA ILE A 275 -21.48 8.34 16.20
C ILE A 275 -22.89 7.78 16.00
N ALA A 276 -23.03 6.69 15.24
CA ALA A 276 -24.32 6.05 14.98
C ALA A 276 -25.00 5.58 16.28
N LEU A 277 -24.27 4.89 17.15
CA LEU A 277 -24.80 4.38 18.43
C LEU A 277 -25.15 5.50 19.41
N ALA A 278 -24.33 6.55 19.48
CA ALA A 278 -24.61 7.72 20.31
C ALA A 278 -25.87 8.45 19.82
N HIS A 279 -26.03 8.61 18.49
CA HIS A 279 -27.23 9.21 17.91
C HIS A 279 -28.48 8.36 18.17
N ALA A 280 -28.39 7.04 17.95
CA ALA A 280 -29.47 6.08 18.22
C ALA A 280 -29.81 5.95 19.71
N LYS A 281 -28.89 6.34 20.61
CA LYS A 281 -28.93 6.10 22.05
C LYS A 281 -29.05 4.62 22.39
N VAL A 282 -28.33 3.81 21.62
CA VAL A 282 -28.28 2.35 21.74
C VAL A 282 -26.93 1.96 22.32
N ALA A 283 -26.92 1.10 23.34
CA ALA A 283 -25.69 0.51 23.82
C ALA A 283 -25.25 -0.60 22.86
N MET A 284 -23.94 -0.75 22.62
CA MET A 284 -23.41 -1.81 21.75
C MET A 284 -23.87 -3.22 22.16
N THR A 285 -24.18 -3.43 23.44
CA THR A 285 -24.72 -4.70 23.96
C THR A 285 -26.10 -5.07 23.42
N ASP A 286 -26.87 -4.07 22.94
CA ASP A 286 -28.23 -4.24 22.46
C ASP A 286 -28.31 -4.33 20.93
N VAL A 287 -27.17 -4.16 20.26
CA VAL A 287 -27.01 -4.19 18.80
C VAL A 287 -26.96 -5.63 18.29
N ARG A 288 -27.65 -5.87 17.17
CA ARG A 288 -27.61 -7.13 16.41
C ARG A 288 -27.38 -6.82 14.93
N LYS A 289 -26.73 -7.76 14.22
CA LYS A 289 -26.48 -7.70 12.77
C LYS A 289 -25.98 -6.31 12.34
N MET A 290 -24.85 -5.88 12.91
CA MET A 290 -24.24 -4.62 12.51
C MET A 290 -23.42 -4.84 11.26
N GLU A 291 -23.76 -4.14 10.20
CA GLU A 291 -23.04 -4.09 8.94
C GLU A 291 -22.51 -2.67 8.76
N ILE A 292 -21.25 -2.55 8.35
CA ILE A 292 -20.60 -1.25 8.13
C ILE A 292 -19.83 -1.35 6.83
N GLU A 293 -20.22 -0.55 5.85
CA GLU A 293 -19.57 -0.46 4.55
C GLU A 293 -18.90 0.91 4.40
N PHE A 294 -17.77 0.94 3.69
CA PHE A 294 -17.10 2.18 3.31
C PHE A 294 -17.37 2.41 1.83
N ASP A 295 -17.96 3.54 1.50
CA ASP A 295 -18.59 3.74 0.21
C ASP A 295 -18.59 5.22 -0.20
N SER A 296 -19.29 5.57 -1.29
CA SER A 296 -19.54 6.95 -1.70
C SER A 296 -21.01 7.19 -2.05
N ASP A 297 -21.58 8.29 -1.52
CA ASP A 297 -22.88 8.83 -1.95
C ASP A 297 -22.72 10.29 -2.36
N LYS A 298 -23.31 10.68 -3.50
CA LYS A 298 -23.35 12.06 -4.02
C LYS A 298 -22.00 12.79 -3.99
N GLY A 299 -20.91 12.06 -4.24
CA GLY A 299 -19.53 12.57 -4.27
C GLY A 299 -18.86 12.76 -2.90
N HIS A 300 -19.43 12.18 -1.85
CA HIS A 300 -18.84 12.10 -0.52
C HIS A 300 -18.47 10.68 -0.20
N MET A 301 -17.26 10.45 0.34
CA MET A 301 -16.96 9.17 0.98
C MET A 301 -17.78 9.06 2.28
N ILE A 302 -18.44 7.93 2.47
CA ILE A 302 -19.35 7.67 3.59
C ILE A 302 -19.03 6.33 4.27
N TYR A 303 -19.45 6.23 5.53
CA TYR A 303 -19.70 4.95 6.17
C TYR A 303 -21.21 4.72 6.16
N GLU A 304 -21.64 3.67 5.48
CA GLU A 304 -23.01 3.15 5.55
C GLU A 304 -23.07 2.16 6.72
N ILE A 305 -23.97 2.40 7.67
CA ILE A 305 -24.08 1.59 8.90
C ILE A 305 -25.51 1.14 9.07
N GLU A 306 -25.73 -0.17 8.98
CA GLU A 306 -27.00 -0.84 9.27
C GLU A 306 -26.88 -1.64 10.57
N PHE A 307 -27.87 -1.52 11.46
CA PHE A 307 -27.97 -2.41 12.63
C PHE A 307 -29.38 -2.50 13.22
N TYR A 308 -29.62 -3.55 14.01
CA TYR A 308 -30.90 -3.80 14.65
C TYR A 308 -30.81 -3.66 16.16
N ALA A 309 -31.68 -2.86 16.77
CA ALA A 309 -31.77 -2.72 18.23
C ALA A 309 -33.19 -2.35 18.69
N ASN A 310 -33.60 -2.88 19.86
CA ASN A 310 -34.87 -2.52 20.48
C ASN A 310 -36.13 -2.70 19.60
N GLY A 311 -36.09 -3.65 18.66
CA GLY A 311 -37.18 -3.91 17.70
C GLY A 311 -37.24 -2.95 16.51
N PHE A 312 -36.14 -2.25 16.24
CA PHE A 312 -35.99 -1.38 15.08
C PHE A 312 -34.72 -1.74 14.31
N GLU A 313 -34.78 -1.50 13.02
CA GLU A 313 -33.65 -1.38 12.12
C GLU A 313 -33.21 0.09 12.08
N TYR A 314 -31.91 0.33 12.04
CA TYR A 314 -31.30 1.64 11.96
C TYR A 314 -30.33 1.63 10.79
N GLU A 315 -30.46 2.60 9.91
CA GLU A 315 -29.58 2.80 8.76
C GLU A 315 -29.02 4.22 8.83
N TYR A 316 -27.72 4.36 8.61
CA TYR A 316 -27.02 5.64 8.66
C TYR A 316 -26.05 5.77 7.50
N GLU A 317 -26.06 6.94 6.87
CA GLU A 317 -24.94 7.40 6.05
C GLU A 317 -24.17 8.47 6.81
N ILE A 318 -22.89 8.23 7.08
CA ILE A 318 -22.04 9.15 7.85
C ILE A 318 -20.87 9.61 6.98
N ASP A 319 -20.70 10.92 6.83
CA ASP A 319 -19.55 11.52 6.14
C ASP A 319 -18.24 11.00 6.74
N ALA A 320 -17.47 10.29 5.93
CA ALA A 320 -16.30 9.57 6.42
C ALA A 320 -15.16 10.50 6.86
N LYS A 321 -15.15 11.77 6.46
CA LYS A 321 -14.08 12.71 6.82
C LYS A 321 -14.36 13.44 8.12
N ASN A 322 -15.61 13.82 8.36
CA ASN A 322 -15.97 14.68 9.49
C ASN A 322 -16.98 14.09 10.46
N GLY A 323 -17.57 12.93 10.16
CA GLY A 323 -18.52 12.24 11.02
C GLY A 323 -19.92 12.87 11.06
N ARG A 324 -20.23 13.78 10.15
CA ARG A 324 -21.58 14.32 10.02
C ARG A 324 -22.52 13.24 9.49
N ILE A 325 -23.60 13.00 10.21
CA ILE A 325 -24.71 12.16 9.74
C ILE A 325 -25.36 12.88 8.56
N LEU A 326 -25.32 12.24 7.39
CA LEU A 326 -25.90 12.72 6.13
C LEU A 326 -27.35 12.24 6.01
N GLU A 327 -27.56 10.96 6.28
CA GLU A 327 -28.84 10.28 6.20
C GLU A 327 -29.05 9.40 7.44
N PHE A 328 -30.30 9.23 7.84
CA PHE A 328 -30.69 8.39 8.96
C PHE A 328 -32.12 7.89 8.75
N GLU A 329 -32.28 6.57 8.71
CA GLU A 329 -33.56 5.90 8.67
C GLU A 329 -33.75 4.97 9.86
N LYS A 330 -35.01 4.81 10.28
CA LYS A 330 -35.38 3.95 11.40
C LYS A 330 -36.74 3.31 11.15
N ASP A 331 -36.70 2.01 10.95
CA ASP A 331 -37.88 1.21 10.63
C ASP A 331 -38.13 0.11 11.66
N ASN A 332 -39.36 -0.42 11.67
CA ASN A 332 -39.70 -1.51 12.56
C ASN A 332 -39.08 -2.81 12.04
N ASP A 333 -38.41 -3.55 12.92
CA ASP A 333 -37.93 -4.90 12.63
C ASP A 333 -39.13 -5.86 12.69
N ASP A 334 -39.76 -6.12 11.54
CA ASP A 334 -40.93 -7.00 11.41
C ASP A 334 -40.64 -8.46 11.86
N ASP A 335 -39.37 -8.85 11.89
CA ASP A 335 -38.89 -10.16 12.37
C ASP A 335 -38.55 -10.16 13.88
N TYR A 336 -38.72 -9.02 14.57
CA TYR A 336 -38.41 -8.89 15.99
C TYR A 336 -39.40 -9.65 16.89
N LYS A 337 -39.00 -10.86 17.29
CA LYS A 337 -39.66 -11.57 18.40
C LYS A 337 -39.14 -11.06 19.73
N LYS A 338 -39.94 -10.18 20.36
CA LYS A 338 -39.69 -9.63 21.69
C LYS A 338 -39.28 -10.74 22.68
N PRO A 339 -38.14 -10.63 23.38
CA PRO A 339 -37.81 -11.52 24.47
C PRO A 339 -38.89 -11.42 25.55
N GLU A 340 -39.43 -12.56 26.01
CA GLU A 340 -40.38 -12.59 27.13
C GLU A 340 -39.77 -11.91 28.36
N ALA A 341 -40.50 -10.95 28.91
CA ALA A 341 -40.04 -10.13 30.03
C ALA A 341 -39.81 -10.99 31.28
N SER A 342 -38.55 -11.14 31.69
CA SER A 342 -38.22 -11.56 33.05
C SER A 342 -38.46 -10.38 34.00
N ILE A 343 -39.25 -10.66 35.03
CA ILE A 343 -39.73 -9.73 36.06
C ILE A 343 -38.54 -9.08 36.81
N PRO A 344 -38.50 -7.75 37.01
CA PRO A 344 -37.44 -7.12 37.79
C PRO A 344 -37.70 -7.22 39.30
N ALA A 345 -36.66 -7.52 40.07
CA ALA A 345 -36.62 -7.37 41.53
C ALA A 345 -35.78 -6.11 41.91
N PRO A 346 -36.02 -5.50 43.08
CA PRO A 346 -36.07 -4.04 43.22
C PRO A 346 -34.74 -3.34 43.50
N SER A 347 -34.77 -2.04 43.20
CA SER A 347 -33.79 -0.98 43.35
C SER A 347 -33.22 -0.79 44.77
N GLN A 348 -31.95 -0.36 44.82
CA GLN A 348 -31.45 0.55 45.85
C GLN A 348 -30.72 1.74 45.23
N GLU A 349 -31.20 2.92 45.58
CA GLU A 349 -30.54 4.21 45.39
C GLU A 349 -29.24 4.27 46.18
N THR A 350 -28.18 4.86 45.61
CA THR A 350 -27.33 5.78 46.37
C THR A 350 -26.60 6.78 45.46
N SER A 351 -27.00 8.03 45.65
CA SER A 351 -26.38 9.34 45.38
C SER A 351 -24.92 9.48 44.93
N ARG A 352 -24.76 10.32 43.89
CA ARG A 352 -23.82 11.45 43.70
C ARG A 352 -22.36 11.30 44.17
N GLU A 353 -21.42 11.45 43.22
CA GLU A 353 -20.46 12.57 43.27
C GLU A 353 -19.84 12.92 41.91
N THR A 354 -19.81 14.23 41.65
CA THR A 354 -19.14 14.94 40.56
C THR A 354 -17.63 15.00 40.76
N SER A 355 -16.83 14.83 39.71
CA SER A 355 -15.67 15.71 39.46
C SER A 355 -15.15 15.61 38.02
N ARG A 356 -14.47 16.69 37.62
CA ARG A 356 -14.19 17.17 36.26
C ARG A 356 -12.93 16.55 35.63
N ALA A 357 -13.01 16.44 34.30
CA ALA A 357 -12.00 16.71 33.27
C ALA A 357 -10.51 16.87 33.66
N HIS A 358 -9.65 16.13 32.95
CA HIS A 358 -8.37 16.66 32.47
C HIS A 358 -7.99 16.12 31.08
N THR A 359 -7.67 17.09 30.22
CA THR A 359 -7.14 17.00 28.85
C THR A 359 -5.61 17.17 28.90
N SER A 360 -4.93 16.79 27.80
CA SER A 360 -3.56 17.12 27.30
C SER A 360 -2.59 15.92 27.33
N THR A 361 -2.28 15.26 26.20
CA THR A 361 -1.32 15.60 25.12
C THR A 361 0.16 15.46 25.52
N THR A 362 0.92 14.55 24.89
CA THR A 362 2.05 14.83 23.96
C THR A 362 2.88 13.56 23.65
N GLN A 363 3.26 13.50 22.37
CA GLN A 363 4.07 12.54 21.62
C GLN A 363 5.49 12.27 22.16
N GLN A 364 6.07 11.12 21.76
CA GLN A 364 7.45 11.10 21.23
C GLN A 364 7.76 9.85 20.40
N ALA A 365 8.37 10.10 19.23
CA ALA A 365 8.85 9.14 18.23
C ALA A 365 10.32 8.73 18.46
N ALA A 366 10.76 7.57 17.93
CA ALA A 366 12.10 7.35 17.34
C ALA A 366 12.33 5.94 16.73
N THR A 367 12.50 5.90 15.39
CA THR A 367 13.51 5.18 14.55
C THR A 367 13.59 3.63 14.41
N THR A 368 13.10 3.16 13.25
CA THR A 368 13.72 2.31 12.17
C THR A 368 14.53 1.04 12.47
N THR A 369 14.11 -0.10 11.88
CA THR A 369 14.99 -1.00 11.10
C THR A 369 14.21 -1.78 10.02
N THR A 370 14.67 -1.72 8.78
CA THR A 370 14.13 -2.29 7.52
C THR A 370 14.18 -3.82 7.44
N LYS A 371 13.11 -4.51 6.99
CA LYS A 371 13.21 -5.79 6.23
C LYS A 371 11.91 -6.23 5.51
N ALA A 372 12.09 -6.71 4.27
CA ALA A 372 11.28 -7.59 3.40
C ALA A 372 9.76 -7.38 3.22
N ALA A 373 9.33 -7.18 1.97
CA ALA A 373 7.92 -7.14 1.56
C ALA A 373 7.33 -8.55 1.45
N THR A 374 6.21 -8.80 2.14
CA THR A 374 5.49 -10.07 2.15
C THR A 374 4.00 -9.83 1.99
N SER A 375 3.37 -10.62 1.11
CA SER A 375 1.93 -10.62 0.79
C SER A 375 1.06 -10.39 2.03
N GLU A 376 0.20 -9.37 2.00
CA GLU A 376 -0.63 -8.94 3.13
C GLU A 376 -1.56 -10.06 3.60
N ARG A 377 -1.13 -10.75 4.66
CA ARG A 377 -1.99 -11.64 5.43
C ARG A 377 -2.70 -10.81 6.48
N LEU A 378 -3.96 -11.13 6.76
CA LEU A 378 -4.75 -10.53 7.83
C LEU A 378 -3.94 -10.54 9.14
N SER A 379 -3.76 -9.36 9.73
CA SER A 379 -3.09 -9.25 11.02
C SER A 379 -3.92 -9.91 12.13
N ALA A 380 -3.27 -10.31 13.21
CA ALA A 380 -3.97 -10.90 14.36
C ALA A 380 -4.97 -9.90 14.98
N ALA A 381 -4.70 -8.60 14.89
CA ALA A 381 -5.64 -7.55 15.31
C ALA A 381 -6.85 -7.46 14.37
N GLY A 382 -6.63 -7.51 13.05
CA GLY A 382 -7.71 -7.59 12.07
C GLY A 382 -8.60 -8.81 12.27
N ALA A 383 -8.00 -9.98 12.53
CA ALA A 383 -8.73 -11.21 12.83
C ALA A 383 -9.61 -11.11 14.08
N ARG A 384 -9.07 -10.56 15.18
CA ARG A 384 -9.88 -10.30 16.40
C ARG A 384 -11.03 -9.34 16.11
N SER A 385 -10.78 -8.31 15.31
CA SER A 385 -11.79 -7.31 14.95
C SER A 385 -12.92 -7.93 14.13
N LEU A 386 -12.62 -8.72 13.10
CA LEU A 386 -13.64 -9.42 12.31
C LEU A 386 -14.51 -10.38 13.15
N VAL A 387 -13.89 -11.11 14.08
CA VAL A 387 -14.64 -12.01 14.99
C VAL A 387 -15.57 -11.22 15.91
N LEU A 388 -15.07 -10.13 16.51
CA LEU A 388 -15.85 -9.31 17.43
C LEU A 388 -16.95 -8.51 16.72
N ASN A 389 -16.71 -8.05 15.49
CA ASN A 389 -17.72 -7.37 14.68
C ASN A 389 -18.87 -8.31 14.32
N ASN A 390 -18.57 -9.57 13.96
CA ASN A 390 -19.59 -10.54 13.59
C ASN A 390 -20.32 -11.14 14.81
N PHE A 391 -19.59 -11.48 15.88
CA PHE A 391 -20.18 -12.18 17.03
C PHE A 391 -20.60 -11.27 18.18
N GLY A 392 -19.88 -10.18 18.42
CA GLY A 392 -19.90 -9.42 19.66
C GLY A 392 -19.23 -10.16 20.83
N GLY A 393 -19.46 -9.67 22.05
CA GLY A 393 -18.96 -10.32 23.28
C GLY A 393 -17.44 -10.21 23.46
N MET A 394 -16.81 -11.31 23.84
CA MET A 394 -15.35 -11.38 24.05
C MET A 394 -14.76 -12.60 23.34
N ILE A 395 -13.53 -12.47 22.85
CA ILE A 395 -12.76 -13.61 22.39
C ILE A 395 -12.19 -14.33 23.62
N GLU A 396 -12.48 -15.63 23.73
CA GLU A 396 -11.94 -16.48 24.79
C GLU A 396 -10.60 -17.07 24.37
N LYS A 397 -10.43 -17.43 23.09
CA LYS A 397 -9.17 -17.91 22.55
C LYS A 397 -9.04 -17.57 21.08
N ILE A 398 -7.85 -17.20 20.64
CA ILE A 398 -7.49 -17.11 19.23
C ILE A 398 -6.05 -17.57 19.01
N GLU A 399 -5.84 -18.37 17.96
CA GLU A 399 -4.56 -18.97 17.62
C GLU A 399 -4.37 -18.94 16.09
N TYR A 400 -3.18 -18.53 15.66
CA TYR A 400 -2.78 -18.58 14.26
C TYR A 400 -2.13 -19.92 13.91
N SER A 401 -2.78 -20.62 12.99
CA SER A 401 -2.32 -21.88 12.40
C SER A 401 -1.63 -21.60 11.08
N TYR A 402 -0.30 -21.75 11.04
CA TYR A 402 0.47 -21.61 9.81
C TYR A 402 0.22 -22.76 8.85
N ASN A 403 -0.11 -22.39 7.61
CA ASN A 403 -0.15 -23.26 6.46
C ASN A 403 0.13 -22.39 5.23
N GLU A 404 1.04 -22.82 4.35
CA GLU A 404 1.47 -22.05 3.17
C GLU A 404 0.33 -21.82 2.18
N SER A 405 -0.56 -22.79 2.00
CA SER A 405 -1.70 -22.68 1.07
C SER A 405 -2.96 -22.13 1.72
N GLU A 406 -3.10 -22.28 3.04
CA GLU A 406 -4.34 -21.93 3.73
C GLU A 406 -4.11 -21.55 5.20
N PRO A 407 -3.51 -20.38 5.49
CA PRO A 407 -3.29 -19.92 6.85
C PRO A 407 -4.62 -19.55 7.53
N LEU A 408 -4.81 -19.96 8.79
CA LEU A 408 -6.07 -19.80 9.51
C LEU A 408 -5.87 -19.18 10.89
N TYR A 409 -6.76 -18.27 11.28
CA TYR A 409 -7.05 -17.98 12.68
C TYR A 409 -8.14 -18.91 13.17
N LYS A 410 -7.90 -19.63 14.26
CA LYS A 410 -8.87 -20.51 14.90
C LYS A 410 -9.13 -20.06 16.32
N GLY A 411 -10.36 -20.16 16.78
CA GLY A 411 -10.66 -19.69 18.11
C GLY A 411 -12.10 -19.86 18.53
N GLU A 412 -12.36 -19.29 19.70
CA GLU A 412 -13.65 -19.29 20.36
C GLU A 412 -13.96 -17.89 20.88
N ALA A 413 -15.19 -17.45 20.70
CA ALA A 413 -15.71 -16.22 21.29
C ALA A 413 -17.01 -16.52 22.03
N VAL A 414 -17.26 -15.78 23.10
CA VAL A 414 -18.39 -15.98 24.01
C VAL A 414 -19.12 -14.66 24.26
N LYS A 415 -20.45 -14.75 24.38
CA LYS A 415 -21.35 -13.66 24.76
C LYS A 415 -22.50 -14.23 25.61
N PRO A 416 -23.38 -13.41 26.19
CA PRO A 416 -24.50 -13.93 26.98
C PRO A 416 -25.31 -14.99 26.21
N GLY A 417 -25.32 -16.22 26.73
CA GLY A 417 -26.09 -17.35 26.18
C GLY A 417 -25.52 -18.02 24.93
N SER A 418 -24.35 -17.61 24.42
CA SER A 418 -23.80 -18.19 23.18
C SER A 418 -22.28 -18.24 23.16
N ARG A 419 -21.76 -19.29 22.53
CA ARG A 419 -20.35 -19.43 22.11
C ARG A 419 -20.31 -19.61 20.59
N VAL A 420 -19.24 -19.14 19.96
CA VAL A 420 -18.93 -19.46 18.57
C VAL A 420 -17.55 -20.10 18.48
N VAL A 421 -17.45 -21.19 17.73
CA VAL A 421 -16.18 -21.78 17.30
C VAL A 421 -15.93 -21.38 15.85
N PHE A 422 -14.82 -20.68 15.58
CA PHE A 422 -14.54 -20.12 14.27
C PHE A 422 -13.22 -20.60 13.66
N GLU A 423 -13.18 -20.61 12.32
CA GLU A 423 -11.97 -20.69 11.52
C GLU A 423 -12.02 -19.59 10.46
N LEU A 424 -11.06 -18.67 10.48
CA LEU A 424 -10.98 -17.49 9.62
C LEU A 424 -9.73 -17.59 8.74
N ASN A 425 -9.90 -17.52 7.43
CA ASN A 425 -8.78 -17.55 6.50
C ASN A 425 -8.02 -16.23 6.50
N ALA A 426 -6.71 -16.28 6.73
CA ALA A 426 -5.87 -15.09 6.85
C ALA A 426 -5.48 -14.47 5.50
N ILE A 427 -5.79 -15.09 4.37
CA ILE A 427 -5.59 -14.52 3.02
C ILE A 427 -6.92 -13.99 2.48
N THR A 428 -7.99 -14.78 2.56
CA THR A 428 -9.28 -14.40 1.96
C THR A 428 -10.18 -13.61 2.90
N HIS A 429 -9.83 -13.54 4.18
CA HIS A 429 -10.59 -12.89 5.25
C HIS A 429 -12.00 -13.47 5.45
N ARG A 430 -12.27 -14.67 4.91
CA ARG A 430 -13.56 -15.35 5.04
C ARG A 430 -13.55 -16.39 6.14
N PHE A 431 -14.66 -16.49 6.87
CA PHE A 431 -14.89 -17.59 7.81
C PHE A 431 -15.14 -18.90 7.05
N LYS A 432 -14.28 -19.89 7.28
CA LYS A 432 -14.48 -21.28 6.85
C LYS A 432 -15.41 -22.04 7.78
N LYS A 433 -15.40 -21.67 9.06
CA LYS A 433 -16.21 -22.28 10.11
C LYS A 433 -16.75 -21.19 11.01
N TRP A 434 -18.03 -21.30 11.35
CA TRP A 434 -18.75 -20.38 12.23
C TRP A 434 -19.87 -21.12 12.96
N ASP A 435 -19.47 -21.94 13.92
CA ASP A 435 -20.40 -22.84 14.63
C ASP A 435 -20.85 -22.17 15.91
N VAL A 436 -22.06 -21.61 15.91
CA VAL A 436 -22.68 -21.00 17.09
C VAL A 436 -23.41 -22.07 17.90
N SER A 437 -23.16 -22.12 19.20
CA SER A 437 -23.82 -23.02 20.14
C SER A 437 -24.30 -22.26 21.37
N ASN A 438 -25.30 -22.81 22.05
CA ASN A 438 -25.77 -22.28 23.33
C ASN A 438 -24.73 -22.52 24.40
N ASP A 439 -24.35 -21.46 25.11
CA ASP A 439 -23.34 -21.54 26.14
C ASP A 439 -23.63 -20.57 27.28
N ASN A 440 -23.58 -21.07 28.50
CA ASN A 440 -23.81 -20.30 29.72
C ASN A 440 -22.51 -20.01 30.48
N ASP A 441 -21.35 -20.40 29.94
CA ASP A 441 -20.04 -20.15 30.52
C ASP A 441 -19.79 -18.66 30.73
N TRP A 442 -20.32 -17.79 29.84
CA TRP A 442 -20.33 -16.34 30.00
C TRP A 442 -20.78 -15.89 31.40
N ASN A 443 -21.81 -16.54 31.98
CA ASN A 443 -22.38 -16.16 33.27
C ASN A 443 -21.40 -16.35 34.43
N LYS A 444 -20.37 -17.19 34.27
CA LYS A 444 -19.37 -17.44 35.31
C LYS A 444 -18.50 -16.22 35.58
N TRP A 445 -18.23 -15.40 34.55
CA TRP A 445 -17.29 -14.27 34.63
C TRP A 445 -17.83 -12.95 34.05
N ALA A 446 -19.08 -12.91 33.60
CA ALA A 446 -19.72 -11.69 33.08
C ALA A 446 -19.54 -10.45 33.99
N HIS A 447 -19.59 -10.67 35.31
CA HIS A 447 -19.41 -9.62 36.31
C HIS A 447 -17.99 -9.03 36.33
N ALA A 448 -16.99 -9.78 35.87
CA ALA A 448 -15.60 -9.36 35.82
C ALA A 448 -15.26 -8.59 34.54
N VAL A 449 -15.96 -8.85 33.43
CA VAL A 449 -15.67 -8.29 32.10
C VAL A 449 -15.49 -6.76 32.11
N PRO A 450 -16.33 -5.96 32.78
CA PRO A 450 -16.15 -4.50 32.82
C PRO A 450 -14.87 -4.02 33.52
N HIS A 451 -14.22 -4.88 34.30
CA HIS A 451 -13.01 -4.56 35.08
C HIS A 451 -11.73 -5.13 34.46
N MET A 452 -11.86 -5.93 33.39
CA MET A 452 -10.73 -6.56 32.71
C MET A 452 -10.27 -5.70 31.53
N ILE A 453 -8.97 -5.77 31.22
CA ILE A 453 -8.46 -5.33 29.92
C ILE A 453 -8.99 -6.26 28.83
N THR A 454 -9.09 -5.78 27.59
CA THR A 454 -9.47 -6.63 26.46
C THR A 454 -8.30 -7.51 26.01
N MET A 455 -8.61 -8.59 25.29
CA MET A 455 -7.58 -9.43 24.66
C MET A 455 -6.69 -8.63 23.69
N ASP A 456 -7.25 -7.62 23.02
CA ASP A 456 -6.47 -6.73 22.13
C ASP A 456 -5.51 -5.83 22.92
N GLN A 457 -5.95 -5.29 24.05
CA GLN A 457 -5.08 -4.54 24.98
C GLN A 457 -3.98 -5.43 25.57
N ALA A 458 -4.28 -6.69 25.90
CA ALA A 458 -3.30 -7.67 26.36
C ALA A 458 -2.26 -7.94 25.26
N ALA A 459 -2.70 -8.22 24.03
CA ALA A 459 -1.80 -8.43 22.88
C ALA A 459 -0.92 -7.19 22.60
N LYS A 460 -1.48 -5.98 22.62
CA LYS A 460 -0.71 -4.71 22.50
C LYS A 460 0.34 -4.56 23.59
N SER A 461 0.03 -4.99 24.81
CA SER A 461 0.99 -4.97 25.93
C SER A 461 2.16 -5.94 25.70
N VAL A 462 1.90 -7.11 25.10
CA VAL A 462 2.94 -8.06 24.68
C VAL A 462 3.86 -7.42 23.64
N ILE A 463 3.28 -6.88 22.57
CA ILE A 463 4.02 -6.21 21.47
C ILE A 463 4.88 -5.07 22.01
N SER A 464 4.32 -4.25 22.90
CA SER A 464 5.05 -3.13 23.51
C SER A 464 6.20 -3.59 24.39
N LYS A 465 6.12 -4.78 25.00
CA LYS A 465 7.14 -5.30 25.93
C LYS A 465 8.26 -6.07 25.21
N SER A 466 7.96 -6.80 24.14
CA SER A 466 8.94 -7.58 23.38
C SER A 466 9.80 -6.76 22.43
N GLY A 467 9.27 -5.65 21.91
CA GLY A 467 9.87 -4.86 20.84
C GLY A 467 8.83 -4.66 19.75
N GLN A 468 8.40 -3.41 19.56
CA GLN A 468 7.19 -3.08 18.80
C GLN A 468 7.21 -3.59 17.36
N ASP A 469 8.38 -3.60 16.72
CA ASP A 469 8.54 -4.04 15.33
C ASP A 469 8.79 -5.55 15.27
N ASN A 470 7.97 -6.27 14.49
CA ASN A 470 8.08 -7.73 14.24
C ASN A 470 7.77 -8.63 15.45
N THR A 471 6.92 -8.18 16.38
CA THR A 471 6.33 -9.10 17.36
C THR A 471 5.02 -9.66 16.83
N PHE A 472 4.96 -10.98 16.70
CA PHE A 472 3.76 -11.70 16.31
C PHE A 472 3.16 -12.46 17.50
N VAL A 473 1.96 -12.07 17.94
CA VAL A 473 1.21 -12.81 18.98
C VAL A 473 0.47 -13.97 18.30
N GLN A 474 1.07 -15.16 18.31
CA GLN A 474 0.51 -16.34 17.65
C GLN A 474 -0.74 -16.84 18.36
N LYS A 475 -0.69 -16.93 19.68
CA LYS A 475 -1.75 -17.51 20.51
C LYS A 475 -2.01 -16.62 21.70
N ILE A 476 -3.28 -16.37 21.99
CA ILE A 476 -3.71 -15.76 23.24
C ILE A 476 -5.05 -16.39 23.66
N GLU A 477 -5.14 -16.78 24.92
CA GLU A 477 -6.33 -17.36 25.51
C GLU A 477 -6.60 -16.74 26.88
N PHE A 478 -7.88 -16.56 27.17
CA PHE A 478 -8.38 -16.12 28.45
C PHE A 478 -8.56 -17.34 29.35
N ASN A 479 -8.01 -17.27 30.56
CA ASN A 479 -8.15 -18.27 31.59
C ASN A 479 -8.86 -17.65 32.78
N TRP A 480 -10.04 -18.17 33.09
CA TRP A 480 -10.82 -17.72 34.23
C TRP A 480 -10.32 -18.35 35.53
N ASP A 481 -9.99 -17.48 36.48
CA ASP A 481 -9.74 -17.81 37.88
C ASP A 481 -10.49 -16.79 38.75
N ASN A 482 -11.11 -17.23 39.84
CA ASN A 482 -11.97 -16.38 40.67
C ASN A 482 -11.19 -15.29 41.43
N GLU A 483 -9.89 -15.44 41.62
CA GLU A 483 -9.03 -14.48 42.29
C GLU A 483 -8.20 -13.67 41.29
N GLU A 484 -7.57 -14.33 40.32
CA GLU A 484 -6.70 -13.68 39.33
C GLU A 484 -6.92 -14.22 37.89
N PRO A 485 -7.94 -13.74 37.14
CA PRO A 485 -8.10 -14.12 35.75
C PRO A 485 -6.92 -13.64 34.89
N LEU A 486 -6.48 -14.47 33.94
CA LEU A 486 -5.27 -14.24 33.15
C LEU A 486 -5.54 -14.32 31.65
N TYR A 487 -4.83 -13.50 30.88
CA TYR A 487 -4.55 -13.78 29.47
C TYR A 487 -3.20 -14.46 29.37
N GLN A 488 -3.15 -15.65 28.78
CA GLN A 488 -1.92 -16.39 28.59
C GLN A 488 -1.72 -16.73 27.12
N GLY A 489 -0.47 -16.86 26.68
CA GLY A 489 -0.22 -17.07 25.26
C GLY A 489 1.24 -17.17 24.88
N GLU A 490 1.42 -17.22 23.56
CA GLU A 490 2.70 -17.37 22.91
C GLU A 490 2.86 -16.28 21.85
N ALA A 491 4.00 -15.60 21.89
CA ALA A 491 4.40 -14.61 20.89
C ALA A 491 5.81 -14.89 20.39
N PHE A 492 6.15 -14.33 19.23
CA PHE A 492 7.45 -14.47 18.62
C PHE A 492 8.03 -13.10 18.34
N TYR A 493 9.29 -12.93 18.68
CA TYR A 493 10.04 -11.71 18.39
C TYR A 493 11.47 -12.07 18.01
N ARG A 494 11.87 -11.70 16.79
CA ARG A 494 13.24 -11.90 16.25
C ARG A 494 13.77 -13.35 16.42
N GLY A 495 12.93 -14.35 16.19
CA GLY A 495 13.29 -15.76 16.31
C GLY A 495 13.30 -16.31 17.74
N HIS A 496 12.86 -15.52 18.72
CA HIS A 496 12.65 -15.98 20.10
C HIS A 496 11.17 -16.19 20.37
N LYS A 497 10.85 -17.30 21.04
CA LYS A 497 9.52 -17.56 21.56
C LYS A 497 9.38 -16.89 22.92
N ILE A 498 8.25 -16.21 23.11
CA ILE A 498 7.84 -15.56 24.35
C ILE A 498 6.60 -16.29 24.85
N SER A 499 6.68 -16.84 26.06
CA SER A 499 5.52 -17.32 26.79
C SER A 499 5.13 -16.25 27.82
N PHE A 500 3.89 -15.79 27.79
CA PHE A 500 3.42 -14.71 28.67
C PHE A 500 2.15 -15.09 29.42
N GLU A 501 2.00 -14.50 30.61
CA GLU A 501 0.75 -14.48 31.37
C GLU A 501 0.53 -13.04 31.85
N ILE A 502 -0.65 -12.47 31.60
CA ILE A 502 -1.02 -11.09 31.89
C ILE A 502 -2.28 -11.13 32.74
N LYS A 503 -2.28 -10.41 33.88
CA LYS A 503 -3.47 -10.23 34.70
C LYS A 503 -4.54 -9.51 33.90
N ALA A 504 -5.71 -10.14 33.75
CA ALA A 504 -6.83 -9.53 33.06
C ALA A 504 -7.30 -8.27 33.80
N TYR A 505 -7.23 -8.26 35.13
CA TYR A 505 -7.37 -7.02 35.91
C TYR A 505 -6.10 -6.17 35.82
N GLY A 506 -6.23 -4.95 35.31
CA GLY A 506 -5.16 -3.95 35.28
C GLY A 506 -4.02 -4.18 34.28
N GLY A 507 -3.92 -5.36 33.65
CA GLY A 507 -2.99 -5.62 32.54
C GLY A 507 -1.52 -5.84 32.94
N GLY A 508 -1.24 -6.10 34.21
CA GLY A 508 0.12 -6.38 34.67
C GLY A 508 0.63 -7.76 34.22
N PHE A 509 1.88 -7.85 33.77
CA PHE A 509 2.49 -9.15 33.48
C PHE A 509 2.70 -9.96 34.75
N TYR A 510 2.12 -11.16 34.78
CA TYR A 510 2.35 -12.17 35.80
C TYR A 510 3.55 -13.06 35.45
N LYS A 511 3.70 -13.42 34.17
CA LYS A 511 4.82 -14.22 33.65
C LYS A 511 5.32 -13.69 32.30
N TRP A 512 6.62 -13.80 32.09
CA TRP A 512 7.30 -13.45 30.84
C TRP A 512 8.57 -14.29 30.69
N ASP A 513 8.49 -15.36 29.92
CA ASP A 513 9.60 -16.27 29.68
C ASP A 513 10.04 -16.16 28.22
N LEU A 514 11.32 -15.84 28.02
CA LEU A 514 11.98 -15.84 26.72
C LEU A 514 12.72 -17.17 26.56
N ASP A 515 12.25 -18.02 25.66
CA ASP A 515 12.93 -19.27 25.35
C ASP A 515 13.91 -19.08 24.17
N GLY A 516 15.11 -19.65 24.32
CA GLY A 516 16.14 -19.67 23.30
C GLY A 516 16.05 -20.97 22.52
N GLY A 517 15.14 -21.04 21.52
CA GLY A 517 14.83 -22.29 20.85
C GLY A 517 14.43 -22.15 19.39
N ASP A 518 15.34 -22.62 18.54
CA ASP A 518 15.19 -23.05 17.13
C ASP A 518 15.01 -21.95 16.05
N GLU A 519 16.12 -21.66 15.35
CA GLU A 519 16.26 -20.69 14.24
C GLU A 519 15.29 -20.96 13.06
N THR A 520 14.68 -22.15 13.01
CA THR A 520 13.73 -22.57 11.97
C THR A 520 12.37 -21.85 12.01
N TRP A 521 12.03 -21.18 13.12
CA TRP A 521 10.78 -20.43 13.25
C TRP A 521 10.82 -19.04 12.63
N ALA A 522 12.01 -18.41 12.63
CA ALA A 522 12.20 -17.10 12.05
C ALA A 522 11.92 -17.09 10.54
N GLU A 523 12.09 -18.21 9.83
CA GLU A 523 11.79 -18.32 8.39
C GLU A 523 10.30 -18.56 8.07
N LYS A 524 9.57 -19.26 8.95
CA LYS A 524 8.15 -19.60 8.72
C LYS A 524 7.20 -18.44 8.99
N TYR A 525 7.52 -17.59 9.97
CA TYR A 525 6.63 -16.53 10.45
C TYR A 525 7.18 -15.12 10.25
N TYR A 526 8.32 -14.95 9.53
CA TYR A 526 8.83 -13.61 9.18
C TYR A 526 7.84 -12.76 8.38
N ASN A 527 6.89 -13.44 7.74
CA ASN A 527 5.97 -12.92 6.75
C ASN A 527 4.54 -12.74 7.30
N VAL A 528 4.37 -12.79 8.63
CA VAL A 528 3.10 -12.59 9.38
C VAL A 528 3.35 -11.50 10.41
#